data_AF-A0A3P7WGY4-F1
#
_entry.id   AF-A0A3P7WGY4-F1
#
_cell.length_a   1.000
_cell.length_b   1.000
_cell.length_c   1.000
_cell.angle_alpha   90.00
_cell.angle_beta   90.00
_cell.angle_gamma   90.00
#
_symmetry.space_group_name_H-M   'P 1'
#
loop_
_entity.id
_entity.type
_entity.pdbx_description
1 polymer ?
#
loop_
_entity_poly.entity_id
_entity_poly.type
_entity_poly.pdbx_seq_one_letter_code
_entity_poly.pdbx_strand_id
1 'polypeptide(L)'
;MLDRTTEDKDKSIYANCSAKPLPGMIAASTNIPPSSTKVLNESNRGFNMLQRMGWKQGTGLGRKEDGITEPVISEVRPNRAGFGLKNEIKFELSKKQDKKQHLLEITRQRFQKAEIFVVDNDESDTN
;
A
#
# COMPACT_ATOMS: atom_id res chain seq x y z
N MET A 1 10.18 56.07 11.98
CA MET A 1 8.77 55.83 11.64
C MET A 1 8.53 54.35 11.78
N LEU A 2 7.87 53.96 12.87
CA LEU A 2 7.38 52.60 13.09
C LEU A 2 6.03 52.50 12.41
N ASP A 3 5.84 51.53 11.52
CA ASP A 3 4.49 51.12 11.18
C ASP A 3 4.27 49.63 11.46
N ARG A 4 3.10 49.37 12.04
CA ARG A 4 2.71 48.16 12.76
C ARG A 4 1.93 47.25 11.81
N THR A 5 2.38 45.99 11.75
CA THR A 5 1.59 44.76 11.56
C THR A 5 0.28 44.83 10.76
N THR A 6 0.25 44.19 9.58
CA THR A 6 -0.91 43.39 9.19
C THR A 6 -0.43 42.02 8.75
N GLU A 7 -0.61 41.06 9.65
CA GLU A 7 -0.39 39.66 9.36
C GLU A 7 -1.33 39.22 8.25
N ASP A 8 -0.76 38.82 7.11
CA ASP A 8 -1.45 37.96 6.15
C ASP A 8 -1.66 36.61 6.83
N LYS A 9 -2.70 36.51 7.66
CA LYS A 9 -3.13 35.25 8.22
C LYS A 9 -3.63 34.39 7.06
N ASP A 10 -2.85 33.38 6.70
CA ASP A 10 -3.25 32.33 5.76
C ASP A 10 -4.69 31.90 6.08
N LYS A 11 -5.67 32.20 5.23
CA LYS A 11 -7.09 31.81 5.43
C LYS A 11 -7.35 30.31 5.25
N SER A 12 -6.28 29.53 5.17
CA SER A 12 -6.32 28.08 5.10
C SER A 12 -6.86 27.52 6.41
N ILE A 13 -7.55 26.39 6.34
CA ILE A 13 -7.99 25.64 7.53
C ILE A 13 -6.82 25.24 8.46
N TYR A 14 -5.57 25.38 8.00
CA TYR A 14 -4.35 25.08 8.74
C TYR A 14 -3.65 26.33 9.32
N ALA A 15 -4.28 27.50 9.31
CA ALA A 15 -3.69 28.78 9.75
C ALA A 15 -2.98 28.70 11.11
N ASN A 16 -3.57 27.98 12.05
CA ASN A 16 -3.09 27.85 13.44
C ASN A 16 -2.46 26.47 13.73
N CYS A 17 -2.21 25.65 12.71
CA CYS A 17 -1.63 24.32 12.90
C CYS A 17 -0.12 24.35 12.69
N SER A 18 0.65 23.81 13.64
CA SER A 18 2.11 23.70 13.55
C SER A 18 2.58 22.81 12.39
N ALA A 19 1.74 21.87 11.97
CA ALA A 19 1.99 21.00 10.82
C ALA A 19 1.23 21.50 9.58
N LYS A 20 1.86 22.39 8.79
CA LYS A 20 1.36 22.77 7.47
C LYS A 20 1.68 21.66 6.46
N PRO A 21 0.70 21.13 5.70
CA PRO A 21 1.02 20.17 4.63
C PRO A 21 1.82 20.88 3.54
N LEU A 22 2.99 20.35 3.19
CA LEU A 22 3.83 20.93 2.15
C LEU A 22 3.11 20.89 0.80
N PRO A 23 3.07 21.98 0.02
CA PRO A 23 2.47 22.00 -1.31
C PRO A 23 3.04 20.89 -2.20
N GLY A 24 2.19 19.97 -2.65
CA GLY A 24 2.59 18.81 -3.46
C GLY A 24 3.00 17.55 -2.69
N MET A 25 3.06 17.60 -1.35
CA MET A 25 3.28 16.44 -0.49
C MET A 25 1.92 15.80 -0.17
N ILE A 26 1.43 14.96 -1.08
CA ILE A 26 0.31 14.07 -0.79
C ILE A 26 0.88 13.01 0.15
N ALA A 27 0.35 12.88 1.37
CA ALA A 27 0.65 11.72 2.22
C ALA A 27 0.36 10.49 1.34
N ALA A 28 1.41 9.71 1.04
CA ALA A 28 1.29 8.58 0.14
C ALA A 28 0.20 7.67 0.71
N SER A 29 -0.97 7.67 0.08
CA SER A 29 -1.94 6.59 0.27
C SER A 29 -1.16 5.35 -0.13
N THR A 30 -0.73 4.56 0.86
CA THR A 30 -0.18 3.24 0.57
C THR A 30 -1.25 2.55 -0.25
N ASN A 31 -0.90 2.13 -1.47
CA ASN A 31 -1.80 1.35 -2.30
C ASN A 31 -1.98 0.01 -1.59
N ILE A 32 -2.87 -0.04 -0.61
CA ILE A 32 -3.28 -1.26 0.05
C ILE A 32 -4.22 -1.90 -0.98
N PRO A 33 -3.79 -2.99 -1.64
CA PRO A 33 -4.70 -3.68 -2.53
C PRO A 33 -5.93 -4.11 -1.72
N PRO A 34 -7.14 -4.06 -2.30
CA PRO A 34 -8.32 -4.58 -1.64
C PRO A 34 -8.06 -6.03 -1.21
N SER A 35 -8.58 -6.41 -0.04
CA SER A 35 -8.48 -7.78 0.48
C SER A 35 -8.90 -8.77 -0.63
N SER A 36 -7.95 -9.60 -1.06
CA SER A 36 -8.19 -10.56 -2.13
C SER A 36 -9.15 -11.64 -1.63
N THR A 37 -10.25 -11.86 -2.34
CA THR A 37 -11.24 -12.91 -2.03
C THR A 37 -10.77 -14.32 -2.38
N LYS A 38 -9.55 -14.46 -2.92
CA LYS A 38 -9.02 -15.75 -3.35
C LYS A 38 -8.54 -16.57 -2.15
N VAL A 39 -9.07 -17.78 -2.01
CA VAL A 39 -8.59 -18.77 -1.03
C VAL A 39 -7.11 -19.06 -1.26
N LEU A 40 -6.34 -19.06 -0.18
CA LEU A 40 -4.90 -19.34 -0.22
C LEU A 40 -4.64 -20.82 -0.48
N ASN A 41 -3.56 -21.11 -1.23
CA ASN A 41 -3.15 -22.49 -1.52
C ASN A 41 -2.69 -23.23 -0.26
N GLU A 42 -2.77 -24.55 -0.28
CA GLU A 42 -2.40 -25.43 0.84
C GLU A 42 -0.91 -25.38 1.20
N SER A 43 -0.06 -24.92 0.28
CA SER A 43 1.37 -24.69 0.55
C SER A 43 1.63 -23.57 1.55
N ASN A 44 0.61 -22.76 1.89
CA ASN A 44 0.75 -21.70 2.87
C ASN A 44 0.97 -22.28 4.28
N ARG A 45 2.02 -21.80 4.96
CA ARG A 45 2.34 -22.24 6.34
C ARG A 45 1.19 -22.02 7.32
N GLY A 46 0.48 -20.90 7.21
CA GLY A 46 -0.67 -20.59 8.07
C GLY A 46 -1.85 -21.53 7.83
N PHE A 47 -2.10 -21.92 6.57
CA PHE A 47 -3.12 -22.90 6.22
C PHE A 47 -2.84 -24.26 6.89
N ASN A 48 -1.61 -24.76 6.75
CA ASN A 48 -1.18 -26.01 7.38
C ASN A 48 -1.24 -25.94 8.91
N MET A 49 -0.87 -24.81 9.49
CA MET A 49 -0.94 -24.61 10.94
C MET A 49 -2.39 -24.70 11.45
N LEU A 50 -3.33 -24.03 10.78
CA LEU A 50 -4.76 -24.08 11.15
C LEU A 50 -5.31 -25.51 11.03
N GLN A 51 -4.99 -26.22 9.95
CA GLN A 51 -5.39 -27.61 9.77
C GLN A 51 -4.86 -28.52 10.89
N ARG A 52 -3.59 -28.36 11.28
CA ARG A 52 -2.99 -29.11 12.40
C ARG A 52 -3.63 -28.80 13.75
N MET A 53 -4.22 -27.62 13.90
CA MET A 53 -4.99 -27.23 15.08
C MET A 53 -6.45 -27.71 15.03
N GLY A 54 -6.83 -28.48 14.00
CA GLY A 54 -8.16 -29.07 13.85
C GLY A 54 -9.16 -28.24 13.06
N TRP A 55 -8.74 -27.08 12.52
CA TRP A 55 -9.60 -26.30 11.62
C TRP A 55 -9.73 -26.99 10.26
N LYS A 56 -10.93 -26.99 9.68
CA LYS A 56 -11.22 -27.60 8.38
C LYS A 56 -11.50 -26.52 7.35
N GLN A 57 -10.99 -26.72 6.13
CA GLN A 57 -11.25 -25.79 5.04
C GLN A 57 -12.76 -25.67 4.80
N GLY A 58 -13.24 -24.42 4.69
CA GLY A 58 -14.66 -24.11 4.49
C GLY A 58 -15.49 -23.99 5.77
N THR A 59 -14.93 -24.32 6.94
CA THR A 59 -15.61 -24.14 8.25
C THR A 59 -15.22 -22.82 8.91
N GLY A 60 -16.15 -22.25 9.68
CA GLY A 60 -15.88 -21.09 10.53
C GLY A 60 -14.96 -21.45 11.69
N LEU A 61 -14.29 -20.45 12.26
CA LEU A 61 -13.50 -20.64 13.48
C LEU A 61 -14.42 -20.64 14.72
N GLY A 62 -13.95 -21.21 15.83
CA GLY A 62 -14.69 -21.25 17.10
C GLY A 62 -15.22 -22.64 17.46
N ARG A 63 -15.71 -22.80 18.69
CA ARG A 63 -16.13 -24.10 19.24
C ARG A 63 -17.29 -24.73 18.44
N LYS A 64 -18.16 -23.90 17.87
CA LYS A 64 -19.32 -24.33 17.09
C LYS A 64 -19.11 -24.13 15.58
N GLU A 65 -17.89 -23.83 15.15
CA GLU A 65 -17.57 -23.51 13.75
C GLU A 65 -18.41 -22.32 13.19
N ASP A 66 -18.82 -21.41 14.08
CA ASP A 66 -19.76 -20.31 13.84
C ASP A 66 -19.09 -18.97 13.48
N GLY A 67 -17.77 -18.94 13.43
CA GLY A 67 -17.00 -17.80 12.97
C GLY A 67 -17.21 -17.50 11.48
N ILE A 68 -16.91 -16.27 11.09
CA ILE A 68 -17.04 -15.81 9.70
C ILE A 68 -16.06 -16.59 8.81
N THR A 69 -16.57 -17.20 7.74
CA THR A 69 -15.80 -18.00 6.77
C THR A 69 -15.12 -17.15 5.71
N GLU A 70 -15.76 -16.05 5.31
CA GLU A 70 -15.25 -15.13 4.31
C GLU A 70 -14.60 -13.89 4.97
N PRO A 71 -13.52 -13.34 4.40
CA PRO A 71 -12.92 -12.14 4.95
C PRO A 71 -13.90 -10.96 4.85
N VAL A 72 -13.94 -10.14 5.91
CA VAL A 72 -14.73 -8.90 5.88
C VAL A 72 -14.07 -7.92 4.91
N ILE A 73 -14.82 -7.53 3.88
CA ILE A 73 -14.35 -6.58 2.88
C ILE A 73 -14.50 -5.16 3.45
N SER A 74 -13.40 -4.42 3.46
CA SER A 74 -13.41 -2.99 3.81
C SER A 74 -13.31 -2.12 2.56
N GLU A 75 -14.06 -1.03 2.55
CA GLU A 75 -13.94 -0.01 1.52
C GLU A 75 -12.72 0.88 1.82
N VAL A 76 -11.72 0.85 0.93
CA VAL A 76 -10.58 1.76 1.02
C VAL A 76 -10.99 3.12 0.46
N ARG A 77 -10.89 4.16 1.29
CA ARG A 77 -11.16 5.53 0.84
C ARG A 77 -9.94 6.15 0.17
N PRO A 78 -10.14 6.94 -0.91
CA PRO A 78 -9.04 7.65 -1.53
C PRO A 78 -8.59 8.83 -0.66
N ASN A 79 -7.30 8.87 -0.34
CA ASN A 79 -6.63 10.02 0.32
C ASN A 79 -7.35 10.45 1.63
N ARG A 80 -7.52 11.77 1.82
CA ARG A 80 -8.15 12.39 2.99
C ARG A 80 -9.62 12.71 2.74
N ALA A 81 -10.31 11.89 1.94
CA ALA A 81 -11.73 12.07 1.67
C ALA A 81 -12.56 12.06 2.97
N GLY A 82 -13.45 13.05 3.12
CA GLY A 82 -14.35 13.13 4.26
C GLY A 82 -15.34 11.97 4.31
N PHE A 83 -15.87 11.67 5.50
CA PHE A 83 -16.96 10.72 5.68
C PHE A 83 -18.21 11.19 4.90
N GLY A 84 -18.84 10.31 4.14
CA GLY A 84 -20.01 10.62 3.30
C GLY A 84 -19.70 11.04 1.86
N LEU A 85 -18.42 11.27 1.52
CA LEU A 85 -18.02 11.45 0.12
C LEU A 85 -18.08 10.08 -0.59
N LYS A 86 -19.00 9.94 -1.53
CA LYS A 86 -19.12 8.71 -2.32
C LYS A 86 -17.88 8.56 -3.21
N ASN A 87 -17.35 7.34 -3.30
CA ASN A 87 -16.13 7.00 -4.05
C ASN A 87 -16.25 7.23 -5.59
N GLU A 88 -17.37 7.74 -6.07
CA GLU A 88 -17.61 8.10 -7.49
C GLU A 88 -16.78 9.30 -7.95
N ILE A 89 -16.22 10.08 -7.02
CA ILE A 89 -15.22 11.11 -7.37
C ILE A 89 -13.89 10.40 -7.62
N LYS A 90 -13.71 9.98 -8.86
CA LYS A 90 -12.42 9.57 -9.41
C LYS A 90 -11.52 10.81 -9.36
N PHE A 91 -10.79 10.98 -8.27
CA PHE A 91 -9.69 11.94 -8.24
C PHE A 91 -8.75 11.51 -9.36
N GLU A 92 -8.74 12.27 -10.46
CA GLU A 92 -7.77 12.03 -11.52
C GLU A 92 -6.39 12.11 -10.88
N LEU A 93 -5.78 10.93 -10.70
CA LEU A 93 -4.38 10.83 -10.36
C LEU A 93 -3.65 11.57 -11.46
N SER A 94 -3.24 12.81 -11.17
CA SER A 94 -2.53 13.66 -12.11
C SER A 94 -1.44 12.84 -12.79
N LYS A 95 -1.40 12.87 -14.13
CA LYS A 95 -0.50 12.14 -15.04
C LYS A 95 1.02 12.32 -14.77
N LYS A 96 1.40 12.95 -13.66
CA LYS A 96 2.79 13.03 -13.16
C LYS A 96 3.37 11.67 -12.80
N GLN A 97 2.56 10.63 -12.64
CA GLN A 97 3.04 9.26 -12.38
C GLN A 97 3.80 8.68 -13.58
N ASP A 98 3.46 9.05 -14.81
CA ASP A 98 4.03 8.48 -16.03
C ASP A 98 5.56 8.65 -16.10
N LYS A 99 6.08 9.84 -15.75
CA LYS A 99 7.52 10.12 -15.74
C LYS A 99 8.28 9.28 -14.71
N LYS A 100 7.67 9.08 -13.53
CA LYS A 100 8.27 8.27 -12.46
C LYS A 100 8.27 6.79 -12.83
N GLN A 101 7.17 6.31 -13.40
CA GLN A 101 7.06 4.93 -13.88
C GLN A 101 8.08 4.65 -14.99
N HIS A 102 8.23 5.56 -15.95
CA HIS A 102 9.24 5.45 -17.01
C HIS A 102 10.67 5.42 -16.45
N LEU A 103 10.99 6.27 -15.47
CA LEU A 103 12.32 6.27 -14.85
C LEU A 103 12.60 4.97 -14.08
N LEU A 104 11.61 4.45 -13.35
CA LEU A 104 11.73 3.18 -12.63
C LEU A 104 11.93 2.00 -13.58
N GLU A 105 11.25 1.99 -14.72
CA GLU A 105 11.41 0.94 -15.74
C GLU A 105 12.81 0.98 -16.36
N ILE A 106 13.33 2.17 -16.67
CA ILE A 106 14.73 2.33 -17.12
C ILE A 106 15.70 1.82 -16.04
N THR A 107 15.49 2.17 -14.77
CA THR A 107 16.35 1.69 -13.67
C THR A 107 16.31 0.17 -13.55
N ARG A 108 15.13 -0.44 -13.68
CA ARG A 108 14.95 -1.90 -13.65
C ARG A 108 15.71 -2.58 -14.80
N GLN A 109 15.58 -2.05 -16.02
CA GLN A 109 16.29 -2.58 -17.19
C GLN A 109 17.80 -2.45 -17.03
N ARG A 110 18.29 -1.32 -16.51
CA ARG A 110 19.72 -1.14 -16.21
C ARG A 110 20.23 -2.16 -15.18
N PHE A 111 19.47 -2.40 -14.11
CA PHE A 111 19.82 -3.36 -13.08
C PHE A 111 19.88 -4.79 -13.63
N GLN A 112 18.89 -5.20 -14.42
CA GLN A 112 18.85 -6.52 -15.06
C GLN A 112 19.98 -6.68 -16.09
N LYS A 113 20.23 -5.65 -16.90
CA LYS A 113 21.26 -5.66 -17.93
C LYS A 113 22.68 -5.61 -17.37
N ALA A 114 22.87 -5.08 -16.17
CA ALA A 114 24.20 -4.87 -15.61
C ALA A 114 24.86 -6.16 -15.07
N GLU A 115 24.20 -7.32 -15.08
CA GLU A 115 24.75 -8.61 -14.59
C GLU A 115 25.54 -8.46 -13.27
N ILE A 116 25.02 -7.68 -12.31
CA ILE A 116 25.72 -7.35 -11.04
C ILE A 116 25.71 -8.55 -10.05
N PHE A 117 25.29 -9.73 -10.49
CA PHE A 117 25.45 -10.95 -9.72
C PHE A 117 25.72 -12.13 -10.65
N VAL A 118 26.83 -12.05 -11.39
CA VAL A 118 27.60 -13.28 -11.60
C VAL A 118 28.20 -13.60 -10.23
N VAL A 119 27.47 -14.37 -9.43
CA VAL A 119 28.15 -15.24 -8.47
C VAL A 119 28.81 -16.27 -9.36
N ASP A 120 30.12 -16.11 -9.52
CA ASP A 120 30.99 -17.18 -9.97
C ASP A 120 30.73 -18.36 -9.03
N ASN A 121 29.87 -19.28 -9.46
CA ASN A 121 29.86 -20.65 -8.96
C ASN A 121 31.02 -21.33 -9.66
N ASP A 122 32.22 -21.15 -9.11
CA ASP A 122 33.37 -21.99 -9.43
C ASP A 122 33.12 -23.39 -8.83
N GLU A 123 32.33 -24.18 -9.56
CA GLU A 123 32.31 -25.62 -9.41
C GLU A 123 33.46 -26.19 -10.25
N SER A 124 34.64 -26.34 -9.63
CA SER A 124 35.73 -27.14 -10.19
C SER A 124 36.03 -28.35 -9.30
N ASP A 125 35.60 -29.49 -9.83
CA ASP A 125 36.27 -30.80 -9.83
C ASP A 125 36.04 -31.76 -8.66
N THR A 126 35.15 -32.71 -8.94
CA THR A 126 35.30 -34.12 -8.55
C THR A 126 36.60 -34.70 -9.11
N ASN A 127 37.54 -35.09 -8.25
CA ASN A 127 37.96 -36.49 -7.99
C ASN A 127 38.99 -36.54 -6.86
#